data_AF-A0AA39IXW5-F1
#
_entry.id   AF-A0AA39IXW5-F1
#
_cell.length_a   1.000
_cell.length_b   1.000
_cell.length_c   1.000
_cell.angle_alpha   90.00
_cell.angle_beta   90.00
_cell.angle_gamma   90.00
#
_symmetry.space_group_name_H-M   'P 1'
#
loop_
_entity.id
_entity.type
_entity.pdbx_description
1 polymer ?
#
loop_
_entity_poly.entity_id
_entity_poly.type
_entity_poly.pdbx_seq_one_letter_code
_entity_poly.pdbx_strand_id
1 'polypeptide(L)'
;MKQATSSAPCPFSLCNIQRLEIGLPDDGGAVSQHIYRYFALSATALKHLFVRHDTPGLLSASSRTLSISGIKKITVTIRMLLSNVLVFQLFEWWISNLSAVDEHCAIRSITFTVSHFSLREPPALDWEDLWMRLDNCLASYKMASLKRVAFIFLALGSNALKARIEPEPKNFPELRRLGRKVVFTN
;
A
#
# COMPACT_ATOMS: atom_id res chain seq x y z
N MET A 1 7.06 44.81 -16.33
CA MET A 1 5.82 44.03 -16.59
C MET A 1 5.19 43.66 -15.26
N LYS A 2 3.98 44.18 -14.97
CA LYS A 2 3.21 43.83 -13.77
C LYS A 2 2.47 42.51 -14.03
N GLN A 3 2.83 41.45 -13.32
CA GLN A 3 2.06 40.19 -13.34
C GLN A 3 0.73 40.41 -12.61
N ALA A 4 -0.36 40.18 -13.34
CA ALA A 4 -1.70 40.15 -12.77
C ALA A 4 -1.84 38.90 -11.90
N THR A 5 -1.89 39.07 -10.59
CA THR A 5 -2.35 38.05 -9.65
C THR A 5 -3.87 37.96 -9.77
N SER A 6 -4.34 36.93 -10.47
CA SER A 6 -5.76 36.55 -10.46
C SER A 6 -6.18 36.24 -9.02
N SER A 7 -7.15 37.01 -8.50
CA SER A 7 -7.72 36.89 -7.15
C SER A 7 -8.94 35.99 -7.07
N ALA A 8 -9.27 35.26 -8.15
CA ALA A 8 -10.37 34.30 -8.11
C ALA A 8 -10.01 33.15 -7.14
N PRO A 9 -10.78 32.93 -6.06
CA PRO A 9 -10.60 31.76 -5.22
C PRO A 9 -10.82 30.53 -6.09
N CYS A 10 -9.85 29.62 -6.13
CA CYS A 10 -10.02 28.35 -6.82
C CYS A 10 -11.26 27.67 -6.21
N PRO A 11 -12.30 27.33 -6.99
CA PRO A 11 -13.55 26.77 -6.45
C PRO A 11 -13.34 25.40 -5.80
N PHE A 12 -12.19 24.78 -6.04
CA PHE A 12 -11.74 23.56 -5.39
C PHE A 12 -10.52 23.87 -4.52
N SER A 13 -10.76 24.03 -3.22
CA SER A 13 -9.68 24.03 -2.23
C SER A 13 -9.25 22.59 -1.96
N LEU A 14 -7.95 22.32 -2.12
CA LEU A 14 -7.36 21.03 -1.76
C LEU A 14 -7.00 20.96 -0.26
N CYS A 15 -7.27 22.02 0.51
CA CYS A 15 -7.06 22.02 1.96
C CYS A 15 -8.05 21.07 2.66
N ASN A 16 -7.60 20.41 3.73
CA ASN A 16 -8.42 19.50 4.55
C ASN A 16 -8.89 18.18 3.92
N ILE A 17 -8.28 17.72 2.82
CA ILE A 17 -8.54 16.36 2.30
C ILE A 17 -8.08 15.34 3.35
N GLN A 18 -9.01 14.61 3.96
CA GLN A 18 -8.69 13.60 4.99
C GLN A 18 -8.45 12.20 4.42
N ARG A 19 -9.04 11.91 3.27
CA ARG A 19 -8.98 10.63 2.57
C ARG A 19 -8.67 10.88 1.10
N LEU A 20 -7.69 10.15 0.58
CA LEU A 20 -7.38 10.09 -0.85
C LEU A 20 -7.58 8.65 -1.31
N GLU A 21 -8.35 8.47 -2.38
CA GLU A 21 -8.51 7.20 -3.07
C GLU A 21 -7.80 7.29 -4.43
N ILE A 22 -6.84 6.41 -4.66
CA ILE A 22 -6.13 6.32 -5.93
C ILE A 22 -6.36 4.94 -6.56
N GLY A 23 -6.72 4.95 -7.84
CA GLY A 23 -6.55 3.81 -8.74
C GLY A 23 -5.24 4.02 -9.49
N LEU A 24 -4.34 3.03 -9.46
CA LEU A 24 -3.10 3.08 -10.22
C LEU A 24 -3.30 2.32 -11.54
N PRO A 25 -3.22 2.99 -12.71
CA PRO A 25 -3.21 2.30 -14.00
C PRO A 25 -1.83 1.70 -14.26
N ASP A 26 -1.80 0.41 -14.62
CA ASP A 26 -0.56 -0.36 -14.80
C ASP A 26 0.04 -0.28 -16.22
N ASP A 27 -0.46 0.61 -17.10
CA ASP A 27 -0.02 0.72 -18.49
C ASP A 27 1.07 1.78 -18.71
N GLY A 28 2.13 1.78 -17.90
CA GLY A 28 3.26 2.70 -18.09
C GLY A 28 2.92 4.19 -17.88
N GLY A 29 1.66 4.50 -17.54
CA GLY A 29 1.24 5.78 -17.02
C GLY A 29 1.83 5.96 -15.63
N ALA A 30 2.99 6.64 -15.55
CA ALA A 30 3.54 7.11 -14.29
C ALA A 30 2.41 7.63 -13.39
N VAL A 31 2.39 7.22 -12.11
CA VAL A 31 1.51 7.80 -11.08
C VAL A 31 1.40 9.29 -11.38
N SER A 32 0.19 9.75 -11.76
CA SER A 32 0.02 11.09 -12.30
C SER A 32 0.77 12.08 -11.41
N GLN A 33 1.66 12.89 -11.99
CA GLN A 33 2.51 13.78 -11.18
C GLN A 33 1.68 14.68 -10.25
N HIS A 34 0.42 14.88 -10.58
CA HIS A 34 -0.57 15.58 -9.78
C HIS A 34 -0.89 14.89 -8.44
N ILE A 35 -0.75 13.57 -8.31
CA ILE A 35 -0.94 12.82 -7.06
C ILE A 35 0.08 13.26 -6.00
N TYR A 36 1.33 13.52 -6.39
CA TYR A 36 2.37 14.00 -5.45
C TYR A 36 2.01 15.34 -4.82
N ARG A 37 1.17 16.16 -5.47
CA ARG A 37 0.68 17.41 -4.86
C ARG A 37 -0.15 17.14 -3.61
N TYR A 38 -0.89 16.03 -3.55
CA TYR A 38 -1.67 15.66 -2.37
C TYR A 38 -0.80 15.18 -1.20
N PHE A 39 0.41 14.68 -1.49
CA PHE A 39 1.37 14.25 -0.47
C PHE A 39 2.31 15.39 -0.03
N ALA A 40 2.65 16.32 -0.94
CA ALA A 40 3.57 17.43 -0.69
C ALA A 40 2.93 18.65 -0.01
N LEU A 41 1.60 18.73 0.04
CA LEU A 41 0.92 19.83 0.71
C LEU A 41 0.96 19.61 2.23
N SER A 42 1.91 20.25 2.92
CA SER A 42 2.03 20.26 4.39
C SER A 42 0.75 20.72 5.11
N ALA A 43 -0.14 21.43 4.40
CA ALA A 43 -1.44 21.91 4.85
C ALA A 43 -2.61 20.94 4.56
N THR A 44 -2.37 19.77 3.96
CA THR A 44 -3.40 18.74 3.79
C THR A 44 -3.51 17.88 5.03
N ALA A 45 -4.72 17.80 5.58
CA ALA A 45 -5.07 16.92 6.68
C ALA A 45 -5.15 15.44 6.26
N LEU A 46 -4.35 15.01 5.27
CA LEU A 46 -4.45 13.70 4.64
C LEU A 46 -3.97 12.64 5.62
N LYS A 47 -4.92 12.07 6.35
CA LYS A 47 -4.68 11.06 7.37
C LYS A 47 -4.85 9.67 6.81
N HIS A 48 -5.68 9.50 5.78
CA HIS A 48 -6.07 8.20 5.27
C HIS A 48 -5.76 8.09 3.76
N LEU A 49 -5.00 7.08 3.39
CA LEU A 49 -4.75 6.71 2.00
C LEU A 49 -5.49 5.40 1.70
N PHE A 50 -6.29 5.42 0.64
CA PHE A 50 -6.88 4.22 0.05
C PHE A 50 -6.27 4.02 -1.34
N VAL A 51 -5.72 2.84 -1.59
CA VAL A 51 -5.12 2.48 -2.87
C VAL A 51 -5.81 1.25 -3.41
N ARG A 52 -6.23 1.32 -4.67
CA ARG A 52 -6.89 0.22 -5.37
C ARG A 52 -6.06 -0.21 -6.57
N HIS A 53 -5.76 -1.50 -6.63
CA HIS A 53 -5.06 -2.18 -7.72
C HIS A 53 -6.07 -3.10 -8.44
N ASP A 54 -6.49 -2.71 -9.66
CA ASP A 54 -7.61 -3.31 -10.39
C ASP A 54 -7.25 -3.98 -11.74
N THR A 55 -6.06 -3.79 -12.33
CA THR A 55 -5.80 -4.11 -13.75
C THR A 55 -4.56 -4.99 -14.03
N PRO A 56 -4.59 -5.89 -15.04
CA PRO A 56 -3.55 -6.90 -15.31
C PRO A 56 -2.33 -6.41 -16.12
N GLY A 57 -2.07 -5.10 -16.15
CA GLY A 57 -0.92 -4.55 -16.85
C GLY A 57 0.39 -4.96 -16.19
N LEU A 58 1.38 -5.36 -16.99
CA LEU A 58 2.71 -5.70 -16.51
C LEU A 58 3.33 -4.44 -15.88
N LEU A 59 3.50 -4.46 -14.56
CA LEU A 59 4.07 -3.35 -13.79
C LEU A 59 5.43 -2.94 -14.38
N SER A 60 5.46 -1.83 -15.11
CA SER A 60 6.52 -0.84 -14.93
C SER A 60 6.24 -0.21 -13.56
N ALA A 61 6.56 -0.94 -12.48
CA ALA A 61 6.39 -0.46 -11.12
C ALA A 61 7.04 0.92 -11.07
N SER A 62 6.21 1.96 -10.92
CA SER A 62 6.68 3.33 -11.05
C SER A 62 7.88 3.51 -10.13
N SER A 63 9.04 3.87 -10.70
CA SER A 63 10.32 4.08 -10.01
C SER A 63 10.29 5.19 -8.95
N ARG A 64 9.10 5.66 -8.58
CA ARG A 64 8.86 6.78 -7.70
C ARG A 64 8.13 6.30 -6.46
N THR A 65 8.80 6.53 -5.33
CA THR A 65 8.28 6.37 -3.99
C THR A 65 7.12 7.33 -3.73
N LEU A 66 6.02 6.84 -3.19
CA LEU A 66 4.94 7.65 -2.61
C LEU A 66 5.44 8.28 -1.31
N SER A 67 5.29 9.60 -1.17
CA SER A 67 5.59 10.31 0.08
C SER A 67 4.45 10.08 1.09
N ILE A 68 4.48 8.94 1.78
CA ILE A 68 3.40 8.48 2.69
C ILE A 68 3.72 8.69 4.17
N SER A 69 4.83 9.34 4.52
CA SER A 69 5.27 9.54 5.92
C SER A 69 4.22 10.24 6.78
N GLY A 70 3.43 11.18 6.22
CA GLY A 70 2.37 11.90 6.93
C GLY A 70 1.06 11.12 7.11
N ILE A 71 0.90 9.98 6.45
CA ILE A 71 -0.34 9.20 6.43
C ILE A 71 -0.49 8.40 7.72
N LYS A 72 -1.68 8.41 8.33
CA LYS A 72 -1.98 7.65 9.55
C LYS A 72 -2.56 6.26 9.28
N LYS A 73 -3.38 6.13 8.26
CA LYS A 73 -4.03 4.88 7.88
C LYS A 73 -3.84 4.62 6.39
N ILE A 74 -3.35 3.44 6.06
CA ILE A 74 -3.24 2.97 4.68
C ILE A 74 -4.19 1.81 4.51
N THR A 75 -5.00 1.83 3.46
CA THR A 75 -5.87 0.73 3.07
C THR A 75 -5.57 0.42 1.62
N VAL A 76 -5.19 -0.83 1.36
CA VAL A 76 -4.80 -1.32 0.04
C VAL A 76 -5.79 -2.40 -0.34
N THR A 77 -6.42 -2.25 -1.50
CA THR A 77 -7.25 -3.30 -2.10
C THR A 77 -6.56 -3.79 -3.36
N ILE A 78 -6.28 -5.09 -3.41
CA ILE A 78 -5.68 -5.78 -4.54
C ILE A 78 -6.71 -6.78 -5.05
N ARG A 79 -7.26 -6.54 -6.23
CA ARG A 79 -8.13 -7.52 -6.89
C ARG A 79 -7.27 -8.44 -7.73
N MET A 80 -7.06 -9.69 -7.30
CA MET A 80 -6.37 -10.72 -8.07
C MET A 80 -7.30 -11.34 -9.14
N LEU A 81 -7.75 -10.51 -10.08
CA LEU A 81 -7.87 -10.96 -11.49
C LEU A 81 -6.47 -11.14 -12.12
N LEU A 82 -5.47 -10.67 -11.39
CA LEU A 82 -4.05 -10.58 -11.67
C LEU A 82 -3.34 -11.91 -11.40
N SER A 83 -2.34 -12.22 -12.23
CA SER A 83 -1.39 -13.32 -11.98
C SER A 83 -0.81 -13.24 -10.56
N ASN A 84 -0.56 -14.39 -9.93
CA ASN A 84 0.10 -14.46 -8.62
C ASN A 84 1.45 -13.69 -8.61
N VAL A 85 2.13 -13.62 -9.75
CA VAL A 85 3.37 -12.82 -9.94
C VAL A 85 3.13 -11.32 -9.72
N LEU A 86 2.03 -10.78 -10.25
CA LEU A 86 1.74 -9.35 -10.12
C LEU A 86 1.44 -8.99 -8.66
N VAL A 87 0.74 -9.87 -7.95
CA VAL A 87 0.44 -9.63 -6.53
C VAL A 87 1.70 -9.65 -5.69
N PHE A 88 2.61 -10.58 -5.98
CA PHE A 88 3.94 -10.60 -5.38
C PHE A 88 4.69 -9.29 -5.62
N GLN A 89 4.74 -8.82 -6.87
CA GLN A 89 5.38 -7.56 -7.24
C GLN A 89 4.72 -6.33 -6.62
N LEU A 90 3.41 -6.34 -6.38
CA LEU A 90 2.73 -5.26 -5.67
C LEU A 90 3.17 -5.20 -4.20
N PHE A 91 3.34 -6.34 -3.54
CA PHE A 91 3.89 -6.36 -2.19
C PHE A 91 5.35 -5.90 -2.15
N GLU A 92 6.18 -6.28 -3.13
CA GLU A 92 7.54 -5.73 -3.30
C GLU A 92 7.53 -4.20 -3.40
N TRP A 93 6.65 -3.67 -4.23
CA TRP A 93 6.50 -2.23 -4.39
C TRP A 93 6.04 -1.57 -3.09
N TRP A 94 5.09 -2.17 -2.36
CA TRP A 94 4.68 -1.66 -1.05
C TRP A 94 5.82 -1.68 -0.04
N ILE A 95 6.62 -2.75 0.02
CA ILE A 95 7.82 -2.83 0.87
C ILE A 95 8.78 -1.69 0.52
N SER A 96 9.02 -1.42 -0.76
CA SER A 96 9.87 -0.30 -1.20
C SER A 96 9.35 1.05 -0.71
N ASN A 97 8.05 1.32 -0.89
CA ASN A 97 7.42 2.57 -0.44
C ASN A 97 7.47 2.74 1.07
N LEU A 98 7.19 1.66 1.81
CA LEU A 98 7.19 1.63 3.26
C LEU A 98 8.61 1.77 3.83
N SER A 99 9.63 1.24 3.16
CA SER A 99 11.03 1.36 3.59
C SER A 99 11.58 2.79 3.44
N ALA A 100 11.01 3.54 2.50
CA ALA A 100 11.43 4.90 2.17
C ALA A 100 10.71 5.99 2.97
N VAL A 101 9.87 5.63 3.94
CA VAL A 101 9.27 6.62 4.85
C VAL A 101 10.34 7.28 5.72
N ASP A 102 10.01 8.47 6.23
CA ASP A 102 10.87 9.22 7.12
C ASP A 102 10.88 8.63 8.53
N GLU A 103 11.90 9.02 9.30
CA GLU A 103 11.92 8.76 10.74
C GLU A 103 10.70 9.45 11.39
N HIS A 104 10.01 8.74 12.27
CA HIS A 104 8.75 9.19 12.90
C HIS A 104 7.56 9.33 11.95
N CYS A 105 7.43 8.45 10.95
CA CYS A 105 6.22 8.40 10.14
C CYS A 105 4.94 8.28 11.01
N ALA A 106 3.85 8.89 10.53
CA ALA A 106 2.58 8.97 11.23
C ALA A 106 1.75 7.68 11.11
N ILE A 107 2.23 6.67 10.37
CA ILE A 107 1.50 5.45 10.04
C ILE A 107 1.20 4.69 11.32
N ARG A 108 -0.10 4.52 11.62
CA ARG A 108 -0.61 3.79 12.78
C ARG A 108 -1.28 2.49 12.39
N SER A 109 -1.83 2.41 11.18
CA SER A 109 -2.52 1.22 10.71
C SER A 109 -2.39 1.02 9.21
N ILE A 110 -2.17 -0.24 8.82
CA ILE A 110 -2.17 -0.69 7.43
C ILE A 110 -3.17 -1.84 7.30
N THR A 111 -3.93 -1.87 6.20
CA THR A 111 -4.83 -2.97 5.88
C THR A 111 -4.65 -3.35 4.42
N PHE A 112 -4.25 -4.58 4.17
CA PHE A 112 -4.21 -5.19 2.84
C PHE A 112 -5.44 -6.08 2.68
N THR A 113 -6.26 -5.79 1.68
CA THR A 113 -7.37 -6.64 1.25
C THR A 113 -7.04 -7.20 -0.11
N VAL A 114 -6.93 -8.51 -0.19
CA VAL A 114 -6.58 -9.25 -1.39
C VAL A 114 -7.79 -10.09 -1.77
N SER A 115 -8.40 -9.82 -2.92
CA SER A 115 -9.53 -10.60 -3.43
C SER A 115 -9.05 -11.53 -4.53
N HIS A 116 -9.05 -12.85 -4.30
CA HIS A 116 -8.44 -13.85 -5.19
C HIS A 116 -9.47 -14.50 -6.12
N PHE A 117 -9.23 -14.43 -7.44
CA PHE A 117 -10.08 -15.02 -8.48
C PHE A 117 -9.32 -15.97 -9.43
N SER A 118 -8.04 -16.27 -9.18
CA SER A 118 -7.26 -17.11 -10.11
C SER A 118 -7.44 -18.61 -9.82
N LEU A 119 -7.70 -19.39 -10.87
CA LEU A 119 -7.80 -20.85 -10.83
C LEU A 119 -6.48 -21.57 -11.13
N ARG A 120 -5.41 -20.82 -11.47
CA ARG A 120 -4.11 -21.41 -11.85
C ARG A 120 -3.15 -21.47 -10.67
N GLU A 121 -2.37 -22.56 -10.63
CA GLU A 121 -1.27 -22.70 -9.68
C GLU A 121 -0.30 -21.52 -9.78
N PRO A 122 0.22 -21.03 -8.64
CA PRO A 122 1.19 -19.96 -8.66
C PRO A 122 2.53 -20.53 -9.14
N PRO A 123 3.34 -19.76 -9.87
CA PRO A 123 4.75 -20.10 -10.02
C PRO A 123 5.40 -20.22 -8.62
N ALA A 124 6.52 -20.94 -8.54
CA ALA A 124 7.29 -21.08 -7.31
C ALA A 124 7.89 -19.73 -6.88
N LEU A 125 7.07 -18.88 -6.28
CA LEU A 125 7.44 -17.61 -5.67
C LEU A 125 7.67 -17.81 -4.18
N ASP A 126 8.68 -17.14 -3.65
CA ASP A 126 9.04 -17.22 -2.23
C ASP A 126 8.18 -16.27 -1.40
N TRP A 127 6.92 -16.65 -1.19
CA TRP A 127 5.97 -15.89 -0.38
C TRP A 127 6.42 -15.76 1.08
N GLU A 128 7.12 -16.76 1.61
CA GLU A 128 7.62 -16.74 2.99
C GLU A 128 8.69 -15.65 3.17
N ASP A 129 9.68 -15.58 2.28
CA ASP A 129 10.65 -14.49 2.25
C ASP A 129 9.98 -13.11 2.09
N LEU A 130 9.01 -12.98 1.18
CA LEU A 130 8.26 -11.74 0.99
C LEU A 130 7.59 -11.27 2.29
N TRP A 131 6.92 -12.17 3.00
CA TRP A 131 6.26 -11.84 4.26
C TRP A 131 7.25 -11.48 5.37
N MET A 132 8.39 -12.17 5.45
CA MET A 132 9.46 -11.82 6.40
C MET A 132 10.08 -10.45 6.09
N ARG A 133 10.28 -10.11 4.81
CA ARG A 133 10.76 -8.78 4.42
C ARG A 133 9.74 -7.70 4.73
N LEU A 134 8.46 -7.97 4.54
CA LEU A 134 7.40 -7.06 4.97
C LEU A 134 7.38 -6.89 6.49
N ASP A 135 7.52 -7.97 7.27
CA ASP A 135 7.62 -7.93 8.73
C ASP A 135 8.78 -7.04 9.19
N ASN A 136 9.99 -7.27 8.66
CA ASN A 136 11.17 -6.46 8.96
C ASN A 136 10.99 -4.99 8.58
N CYS A 137 10.47 -4.73 7.38
CA CYS A 137 10.19 -3.37 6.90
C CYS A 137 9.23 -2.65 7.86
N LEU A 138 8.14 -3.31 8.24
CA LEU A 138 7.15 -2.74 9.12
C LEU A 138 7.70 -2.59 10.53
N ALA A 139 8.50 -3.53 11.04
CA ALA A 139 9.13 -3.52 12.36
C ALA A 139 10.21 -2.43 12.54
N SER A 140 10.67 -1.82 11.45
CA SER A 140 11.64 -0.71 11.45
C SER A 140 11.31 0.38 12.47
N TYR A 141 12.37 0.97 13.05
CA TYR A 141 12.27 2.10 13.98
C TYR A 141 11.55 3.30 13.37
N LYS A 142 11.65 3.47 12.04
CA LYS A 142 10.94 4.52 11.29
C LYS A 142 9.41 4.43 11.45
N MET A 143 8.89 3.23 11.70
CA MET A 143 7.47 2.95 11.91
C MET A 143 7.10 2.73 13.38
N ALA A 144 7.77 3.39 14.31
CA ALA A 144 7.48 3.29 15.74
C ALA A 144 5.99 3.56 16.10
N SER A 145 5.28 4.37 15.31
CA SER A 145 3.86 4.66 15.49
C SER A 145 2.91 3.53 15.07
N LEU A 146 3.39 2.50 14.36
CA LEU A 146 2.57 1.44 13.78
C LEU A 146 2.00 0.56 14.90
N LYS A 147 0.67 0.49 14.98
CA LYS A 147 -0.04 -0.30 16.00
C LYS A 147 -0.70 -1.55 15.44
N ARG A 148 -1.14 -1.51 14.18
CA ARG A 148 -1.94 -2.58 13.58
C ARG A 148 -1.65 -2.80 12.11
N VAL A 149 -1.45 -4.05 11.74
CA VAL A 149 -1.41 -4.52 10.36
C VAL A 149 -2.51 -5.56 10.20
N ALA A 150 -3.31 -5.44 9.15
CA ALA A 150 -4.37 -6.37 8.85
C ALA A 150 -4.23 -6.91 7.43
N PHE A 151 -4.45 -8.21 7.28
CA PHE A 151 -4.49 -8.93 6.02
C PHE A 151 -5.85 -9.57 5.90
N ILE A 152 -6.57 -9.25 4.84
CA ILE A 152 -7.91 -9.76 4.54
C ILE A 152 -7.81 -10.45 3.18
N PHE A 153 -7.95 -11.76 3.17
CA PHE A 153 -7.82 -12.55 1.94
C PHE A 153 -9.16 -13.20 1.60
N LEU A 154 -9.86 -12.54 0.68
CA LEU A 154 -11.17 -12.95 0.19
C LEU A 154 -10.94 -13.91 -0.99
N ALA A 155 -10.93 -15.21 -0.72
CA ALA A 155 -10.71 -16.21 -1.76
C ALA A 155 -12.05 -16.74 -2.33
N LEU A 156 -12.17 -16.75 -3.66
CA LEU A 156 -13.24 -17.46 -4.38
C LEU A 156 -12.70 -18.70 -5.13
N GLY A 157 -11.49 -19.17 -4.78
CA GLY A 157 -10.76 -20.27 -5.44
C GLY A 157 -10.32 -21.41 -4.50
N SER A 158 -9.32 -22.20 -4.92
CA SER A 158 -8.84 -23.38 -4.19
C SER A 158 -8.18 -23.05 -2.84
N ASN A 159 -8.59 -23.72 -1.76
CA ASN A 159 -8.00 -23.59 -0.42
C ASN A 159 -6.49 -23.91 -0.39
N ALA A 160 -6.00 -24.79 -1.26
CA ALA A 160 -4.58 -25.13 -1.34
C ALA A 160 -3.75 -23.97 -1.91
N LEU A 161 -4.31 -23.25 -2.90
CA LEU A 161 -3.67 -22.07 -3.47
C LEU A 161 -3.60 -20.93 -2.44
N LYS A 162 -4.70 -20.74 -1.72
CA LYS A 162 -4.84 -19.79 -0.63
C LYS A 162 -3.75 -20.01 0.44
N ALA A 163 -3.63 -21.24 0.94
CA ALA A 163 -2.66 -21.60 1.98
C ALA A 163 -1.19 -21.36 1.60
N ARG A 164 -0.83 -21.37 0.31
CA ARG A 164 0.54 -21.13 -0.15
C ARG A 164 0.91 -19.65 -0.22
N ILE A 165 -0.07 -18.78 -0.41
CA ILE A 165 0.13 -17.34 -0.63
C ILE A 165 -0.11 -16.58 0.66
N GLU A 166 -1.09 -17.00 1.46
CA GLU A 166 -1.50 -16.26 2.64
C GLU A 166 -0.39 -16.11 3.66
N PRO A 167 -0.28 -14.91 4.25
CA PRO A 167 0.61 -14.71 5.38
C PRO A 167 0.11 -15.49 6.59
N GLU A 168 1.02 -16.23 7.22
CA GLU A 168 0.77 -16.92 8.47
C GLU A 168 1.30 -16.13 9.68
N PRO A 169 0.73 -16.35 10.87
CA PRO A 169 1.31 -16.01 12.16
C PRO A 169 2.85 -16.03 12.28
N LYS A 170 3.49 -17.09 11.76
CA LYS A 170 4.93 -17.32 11.87
C LYS A 170 5.77 -16.36 11.02
N ASN A 171 5.17 -15.77 9.98
CA ASN A 171 5.89 -14.87 9.08
C ASN A 171 6.08 -13.46 9.66
N PHE A 172 5.47 -13.14 10.81
CA PHE A 172 5.55 -11.81 11.44
C PHE A 172 6.13 -11.84 12.87
N PRO A 173 7.32 -12.41 13.10
CA PRO A 173 7.92 -12.51 14.43
C PRO A 173 8.29 -11.14 15.01
N GLU A 174 8.78 -10.18 14.22
CA GLU A 174 9.26 -8.89 14.71
C GLU A 174 8.10 -7.98 15.11
N LEU A 175 7.03 -7.91 14.30
CA LEU A 175 5.84 -7.17 14.69
C LEU A 175 5.23 -7.71 15.99
N ARG A 176 5.24 -9.03 16.19
CA ARG A 176 4.80 -9.67 17.44
C ARG A 176 5.69 -9.29 18.62
N ARG A 177 7.01 -9.38 18.44
CA ARG A 177 8.00 -9.00 19.46
C ARG A 177 7.82 -7.55 19.92
N LEU A 178 7.44 -6.66 19.00
CA LEU A 178 7.17 -5.25 19.28
C LEU A 178 5.74 -4.97 19.82
N GLY A 179 4.93 -6.01 20.08
CA GLY A 179 3.57 -5.87 20.58
C GLY A 179 2.58 -5.25 19.58
N ARG A 180 2.90 -5.27 18.29
CA ARG A 180 2.06 -4.71 17.22
C ARG A 180 1.02 -5.75 16.79
N LYS A 181 -0.24 -5.32 16.67
CA LYS A 181 -1.34 -6.22 16.35
C LYS A 181 -1.31 -6.62 14.89
N VAL A 182 -1.05 -7.89 14.61
CA VAL A 182 -1.21 -8.49 13.27
C VAL A 182 -2.53 -9.24 13.23
N VAL A 183 -3.40 -8.92 12.27
CA VAL A 183 -4.73 -9.52 12.12
C VAL A 183 -4.84 -10.20 10.77
N PHE A 184 -5.33 -11.43 10.78
CA PHE A 184 -5.65 -12.20 9.58
C PHE A 184 -7.17 -12.39 9.56
N THR A 185 -7.80 -12.12 8.43
CA THR A 185 -9.25 -12.31 8.23
C THR A 185 -9.49 -12.99 6.90
N ASN A 186 -10.37 -14.00 6.92
CA ASN A 186 -10.80 -14.76 5.76
C ASN A 186 -12.11 -14.22 5.20
#